data_AF-A0A5E7LPZ8-F1
#
_entry.id   AF-A0A5E7LPZ8-F1
#
_cell.length_a   1.000
_cell.length_b   1.000
_cell.length_c   1.000
_cell.angle_alpha   90.00
_cell.angle_beta   90.00
_cell.angle_gamma   90.00
#
_symmetry.space_group_name_H-M   'P 1'
#
loop_
_entity.id
_entity.type
_entity.pdbx_description
1 polymer ?
#
loop_
_entity_poly.entity_id
_entity_poly.type
_entity_poly.pdbx_seq_one_letter_code
_entity_poly.pdbx_strand_id
1 'polypeptide(L)'
;MARFKSLFDEDWPWKRDYGGASWGGWFPPKAPEPVYIEKDEWPTPKRREDQVFAKSCTVDNWCRTDAGTAPEPASNFGKIMVAGAMLLPSASTAVATAIGADLALGRLAGGGILQQRLNWAIRGAAGPASVFVLGMLPTRMGDGTLHTDEQLRRMSRAPTRVRFQFRRNTEGVMQVYGIHSGASGDDSVRTVKVEWNSDKTAMEAKLNGITILWTPQRGPLGSMPPLVYPEHGEQLNTILVHPIPENTDTQIEGLPGEDITAEDCILVFPADTGLKSLYVVFSRPARLTPGTVTGVGEDVSGIWLTGAGTGIGAPIPTRIADRLRGREFSSFDAFRKAFWTEVVNDPELAEQFKPQNIALMRSGSAPHARYQDAVGKRKTYELHHVVWVSEGGDVYDIENLRVSTPKNHIDIHRK
;
A
#
# COMPACT_ATOMS: atom_id res chain seq x y z
N MET A 1 40.76 55.46 -6.20
CA MET A 1 39.57 55.64 -5.34
C MET A 1 39.62 54.55 -4.27
N ALA A 2 39.62 54.76 -2.95
CA ALA A 2 39.80 55.90 -2.05
C ALA A 2 40.21 55.27 -0.68
N ARG A 3 41.42 55.54 -0.17
CA ARG A 3 41.77 56.43 0.98
C ARG A 3 41.35 55.94 2.38
N PHE A 4 42.29 55.40 3.18
CA PHE A 4 43.13 56.03 4.25
C PHE A 4 42.45 55.98 5.64
N LYS A 5 43.09 55.55 6.74
CA LYS A 5 44.24 56.20 7.41
C LYS A 5 45.06 55.25 8.30
N SER A 6 46.39 55.42 8.30
CA SER A 6 47.30 55.03 9.38
C SER A 6 47.36 56.11 10.46
N LEU A 7 47.59 55.68 11.71
CA LEU A 7 48.17 56.48 12.78
C LEU A 7 49.43 55.71 13.20
N PHE A 8 50.53 56.06 12.53
CA PHE A 8 51.87 55.78 13.01
C PHE A 8 52.13 56.61 14.28
N ASP A 9 53.12 56.14 15.03
CA ASP A 9 53.98 56.91 15.93
C ASP A 9 53.35 57.36 17.26
N GLU A 10 53.81 56.76 18.35
CA GLU A 10 54.88 57.38 19.16
C GLU A 10 55.20 56.47 20.36
N ASP A 11 56.45 56.04 20.41
CA ASP A 11 57.33 55.99 21.58
C ASP A 11 56.75 55.57 22.94
N TRP A 12 57.16 54.39 23.43
CA TRP A 12 57.42 54.25 24.86
C TRP A 12 58.79 53.63 25.13
N PRO A 13 59.59 54.22 26.04
CA PRO A 13 61.04 54.15 25.95
C PRO A 13 61.60 52.93 26.65
N TRP A 14 62.58 52.30 26.00
CA TRP A 14 63.54 51.41 26.64
C TRP A 14 64.36 52.21 27.67
N LYS A 15 63.90 52.27 28.91
CA LYS A 15 64.72 52.75 30.03
C LYS A 15 65.64 51.60 30.47
N ARG A 16 66.89 51.62 29.99
CA ARG A 16 67.97 50.79 30.52
C ARG A 16 68.53 51.46 31.77
N ASP A 17 68.07 51.03 32.94
CA ASP A 17 68.77 51.28 34.19
C ASP A 17 69.74 50.12 34.44
N TYR A 18 71.02 50.34 34.12
CA TYR A 18 72.13 49.51 34.60
C TYR A 18 72.59 50.06 35.94
N GLY A 19 72.28 49.35 37.03
CA GLY A 19 72.76 49.71 38.37
C GLY A 19 72.64 48.57 39.37
N GLY A 20 73.74 47.86 39.59
CA GLY A 20 74.09 47.35 40.93
C GLY A 20 73.45 46.05 41.44
N ALA A 21 74.23 44.96 41.32
CA ALA A 21 74.41 43.91 42.34
C ALA A 21 73.19 43.14 42.90
N SER A 22 73.00 41.90 42.45
CA SER A 22 73.14 40.69 43.31
C SER A 22 72.93 39.43 42.48
N TRP A 23 73.83 38.46 42.61
CA TRP A 23 73.72 37.13 41.99
C TRP A 23 72.71 36.29 42.79
N GLY A 24 71.42 36.60 42.67
CA GLY A 24 70.33 35.73 43.10
C GLY A 24 69.90 34.84 41.93
N GLY A 25 69.94 33.52 42.12
CA GLY A 25 69.55 32.55 41.08
C GLY A 25 68.14 32.83 40.54
N TRP A 26 68.06 33.16 39.25
CA TRP A 26 66.80 33.24 38.52
C TRP A 26 66.26 31.81 38.35
N PHE A 27 65.34 31.40 39.22
CA PHE A 27 64.45 30.28 38.92
C PHE A 27 63.38 30.81 37.95
N PRO A 28 63.32 30.33 36.69
CA PRO A 28 62.22 30.69 35.81
C PRO A 28 60.90 30.31 36.51
N PRO A 29 59.86 31.16 36.45
CA PRO A 29 58.56 30.82 37.03
C PRO A 29 58.10 29.49 36.42
N LYS A 30 57.62 28.58 37.27
CA LYS A 30 57.10 27.27 36.84
C LYS A 30 56.09 27.54 35.71
N ALA A 31 56.35 26.97 34.53
CA ALA A 31 55.46 27.15 33.39
C ALA A 31 54.02 26.86 33.84
N PRO A 32 53.05 27.74 33.52
CA PRO A 32 51.66 27.50 33.92
C PRO A 32 51.25 26.13 33.39
N GLU A 33 50.69 25.30 34.26
CA GLU A 33 50.20 24.00 33.85
C GLU A 33 49.19 24.22 32.72
N PRO A 34 49.30 23.47 31.59
CA PRO A 34 48.39 23.66 30.49
C PRO A 34 46.97 23.43 31.00
N VAL A 35 46.16 24.49 31.00
CA VAL A 35 44.73 24.38 31.28
C VAL A 35 44.17 23.50 30.18
N TYR A 36 43.86 22.25 30.53
CA TYR A 36 43.19 21.34 29.62
C TYR A 36 41.75 21.85 29.48
N ILE A 37 41.50 22.62 28.42
CA ILE A 37 40.13 22.92 28.00
C ILE A 37 39.57 21.58 27.55
N GLU A 38 38.65 21.00 28.34
CA GLU A 38 37.86 19.85 27.88
C GLU A 38 37.33 20.19 26.49
N LYS A 39 37.64 19.35 25.50
CA LYS A 39 37.05 19.50 24.18
C LYS A 39 35.54 19.46 24.38
N ASP A 40 34.88 20.56 24.04
CA ASP A 40 33.43 20.70 24.03
C ASP A 40 32.90 19.81 22.90
N GLU A 41 32.89 18.50 23.14
CA GLU A 41 32.30 17.52 22.24
C GLU A 41 30.80 17.68 22.36
N TRP A 42 30.18 18.25 21.32
CA TRP A 42 28.74 18.36 21.21
C TRP A 42 28.09 17.03 21.59
N PRO A 43 27.11 17.01 22.50
CA PRO A 43 26.46 15.77 22.90
C PRO A 43 25.95 15.08 21.65
N THR A 44 26.31 13.80 21.48
CA THR A 44 25.78 12.99 20.38
C THR A 44 24.27 13.15 20.35
N PRO A 45 23.67 13.56 19.22
CA PRO A 45 22.25 13.82 19.15
C PRO A 45 21.46 12.64 19.72
N LYS A 46 20.58 12.92 20.68
CA LYS A 46 19.68 11.92 21.25
C LYS A 46 18.90 11.26 20.12
N ARG A 47 18.88 9.92 20.10
CA ARG A 47 18.13 9.16 19.09
C ARG A 47 16.66 9.59 19.10
N ARG A 48 16.13 10.02 17.95
CA ARG A 48 14.71 10.32 17.77
C ARG A 48 13.89 9.04 17.84
N GLU A 49 12.81 9.07 18.60
CA GLU A 49 11.86 7.96 18.77
C GLU A 49 10.62 8.13 17.88
N ASP A 50 10.47 9.30 17.26
CA ASP A 50 9.34 9.70 16.42
C ASP A 50 9.60 9.57 14.90
N GLN A 51 10.69 8.89 14.51
CA GLN A 51 11.05 8.73 13.10
C GLN A 51 9.95 7.97 12.33
N VAL A 52 9.77 8.30 11.05
CA VAL A 52 8.76 7.70 10.15
C VAL A 52 9.38 7.23 8.83
N PHE A 53 8.71 6.34 8.11
CA PHE A 53 9.14 5.88 6.80
C PHE A 53 9.02 6.98 5.73
N ALA A 54 7.89 7.67 5.70
CA ALA A 54 7.60 8.76 4.78
C ALA A 54 6.76 9.84 5.44
N LYS A 55 6.96 11.08 5.01
CA LYS A 55 6.18 12.27 5.37
C LYS A 55 6.29 13.31 4.26
N SER A 56 5.42 14.30 4.32
CA SER A 56 5.45 15.40 3.37
C SER A 56 6.77 16.17 3.48
N CYS A 57 7.37 16.46 2.34
CA CYS A 57 8.62 17.19 2.21
C CYS A 57 8.43 18.71 2.07
N THR A 58 7.23 19.21 2.35
CA THR A 58 6.98 20.66 2.39
C THR A 58 7.78 21.32 3.51
N VAL A 59 8.08 22.61 3.33
CA VAL A 59 8.92 23.38 4.26
C VAL A 59 8.36 23.37 5.68
N ASP A 60 7.04 23.46 5.83
CA ASP A 60 6.36 23.47 7.13
C ASP A 60 6.54 22.17 7.93
N ASN A 61 6.85 21.08 7.24
CA ASN A 61 7.07 19.77 7.82
C ASN A 61 8.55 19.51 8.12
N TRP A 62 9.48 20.42 7.85
CA TRP A 62 10.90 20.21 8.16
C TRP A 62 11.13 19.94 9.65
N CYS A 63 11.91 18.90 9.97
CA CYS A 63 12.16 18.43 11.35
C CYS A 63 10.91 17.98 12.16
N ARG A 64 9.71 17.99 11.57
CA ARG A 64 8.46 17.55 12.19
C ARG A 64 7.97 16.23 11.61
N THR A 65 7.12 15.51 12.33
CA THR A 65 6.52 14.26 11.86
C THR A 65 5.02 14.30 12.02
N ASP A 66 4.42 15.47 11.97
CA ASP A 66 2.98 15.64 12.06
C ASP A 66 2.31 15.15 10.76
N ALA A 67 1.10 14.62 10.88
CA ALA A 67 0.29 14.28 9.71
C ALA A 67 -0.23 15.57 9.06
N GLY A 68 -0.36 15.58 7.74
CA GLY A 68 -0.92 16.73 7.05
C GLY A 68 -2.40 16.89 7.34
N THR A 69 -2.83 18.14 7.48
CA THR A 69 -4.22 18.52 7.82
C THR A 69 -5.02 19.01 6.61
N ALA A 70 -4.39 19.09 5.44
CA ALA A 70 -5.01 19.51 4.19
C ALA A 70 -4.64 18.57 3.03
N PRO A 71 -5.47 18.52 1.97
CA PRO A 71 -5.13 17.77 0.77
C PRO A 71 -3.83 18.27 0.13
N GLU A 72 -2.91 17.36 -0.19
CA GLU A 72 -1.66 17.70 -0.87
C GLU A 72 -1.23 16.64 -1.90
N PRO A 73 -0.41 17.00 -2.91
CA PRO A 73 0.07 16.04 -3.90
C PRO A 73 0.92 14.93 -3.29
N ALA A 74 0.69 13.69 -3.72
CA ALA A 74 1.46 12.54 -3.28
C ALA A 74 2.95 12.62 -3.65
N SER A 75 3.31 13.44 -4.64
CA SER A 75 4.70 13.77 -4.99
C SER A 75 5.48 14.46 -3.86
N ASN A 76 4.79 15.06 -2.88
CA ASN A 76 5.43 15.64 -1.71
C ASN A 76 5.98 14.56 -0.77
N PHE A 77 5.55 13.31 -0.89
CA PHE A 77 6.01 12.21 -0.03
C PHE A 77 7.11 11.39 -0.68
N GLY A 78 7.12 11.29 -2.01
CA GLY A 78 8.03 10.43 -2.73
C GLY A 78 7.73 10.34 -4.21
N LYS A 79 8.60 9.62 -4.92
CA LYS A 79 8.31 9.18 -6.29
C LYS A 79 7.33 8.03 -6.22
N ILE A 80 6.34 8.02 -7.12
CA ILE A 80 5.27 7.01 -7.19
C ILE A 80 5.28 6.31 -8.55
N MET A 81 5.00 5.02 -8.56
CA MET A 81 4.82 4.21 -9.76
C MET A 81 3.64 3.27 -9.56
N VAL A 82 2.81 3.14 -10.59
CA VAL A 82 1.75 2.13 -10.66
C VAL A 82 2.12 1.11 -11.75
N ALA A 83 2.05 -0.16 -11.40
CA ALA A 83 2.30 -1.30 -12.27
C ALA A 83 1.10 -2.26 -12.28
N GLY A 84 0.87 -2.91 -13.42
CA GLY A 84 -0.16 -3.91 -13.62
C GLY A 84 0.47 -5.24 -13.99
N ALA A 85 -0.14 -6.33 -13.51
CA ALA A 85 0.26 -7.67 -13.95
C ALA A 85 -0.10 -7.88 -15.43
N MET A 86 0.74 -8.63 -16.13
CA MET A 86 0.55 -8.96 -17.55
C MET A 86 1.20 -10.29 -17.89
N LEU A 87 0.77 -10.88 -19.01
CA LEU A 87 1.40 -12.09 -19.52
C LEU A 87 2.86 -11.80 -19.90
N LEU A 88 3.73 -12.76 -19.57
CA LEU A 88 5.13 -12.70 -19.96
C LEU A 88 5.24 -12.88 -21.49
N PRO A 89 6.07 -12.09 -22.18
CA PRO A 89 6.35 -12.33 -23.58
C PRO A 89 7.11 -13.64 -23.75
N SER A 90 6.98 -14.29 -24.91
CA SER A 90 7.62 -15.59 -25.19
C SER A 90 9.15 -15.55 -25.04
N ALA A 91 9.78 -14.39 -25.27
CA ALA A 91 11.20 -14.18 -25.05
C ALA A 91 11.64 -14.31 -23.57
N SER A 92 10.69 -14.17 -22.63
CA SER A 92 10.93 -14.28 -21.19
C SER A 92 10.62 -15.66 -20.61
N THR A 93 10.13 -16.62 -21.41
CA THR A 93 9.65 -17.92 -20.89
C THR A 93 10.72 -18.66 -20.10
N ALA A 94 11.96 -18.72 -20.58
CA ALA A 94 13.05 -19.40 -19.87
C ALA A 94 13.34 -18.77 -18.50
N VAL A 95 13.39 -17.43 -18.43
CA VAL A 95 13.60 -16.70 -17.17
C VAL A 95 12.41 -16.92 -16.23
N ALA A 96 11.19 -16.80 -16.75
CA ALA A 96 9.96 -16.96 -15.99
C ALA A 96 9.85 -18.35 -15.37
N THR A 97 10.09 -19.41 -16.15
CA THR A 97 10.11 -20.78 -15.65
C THR A 97 11.18 -20.97 -14.58
N ALA A 98 12.38 -20.43 -14.77
CA ALA A 98 13.48 -20.57 -13.81
C ALA A 98 13.21 -19.89 -12.46
N ILE A 99 12.47 -18.78 -12.43
CA ILE A 99 12.11 -18.07 -11.18
C ILE A 99 10.70 -18.41 -10.67
N GLY A 100 9.97 -19.27 -11.39
CA GLY A 100 8.56 -19.59 -11.13
C GLY A 100 7.63 -18.39 -11.24
N ALA A 101 7.91 -17.43 -12.13
CA ALA A 101 7.03 -16.30 -12.37
C ALA A 101 5.86 -16.69 -13.29
N ASP A 102 4.65 -16.34 -12.88
CA ASP A 102 3.42 -16.55 -13.66
C ASP A 102 3.12 -15.34 -14.55
N LEU A 103 3.45 -14.15 -14.06
CA LEU A 103 3.13 -12.88 -14.68
C LEU A 103 4.31 -11.92 -14.52
N ALA A 104 4.37 -10.95 -15.42
CA ALA A 104 5.26 -9.82 -15.26
C ALA A 104 4.50 -8.59 -14.75
N LEU A 105 5.22 -7.69 -14.09
CA LEU A 105 4.70 -6.38 -13.70
C LEU A 105 5.22 -5.33 -14.66
N GLY A 106 4.32 -4.80 -15.49
CA GLY A 106 4.67 -3.69 -16.37
C GLY A 106 4.16 -2.36 -15.83
N ARG A 107 4.94 -1.31 -16.09
CA ARG A 107 4.63 0.04 -15.63
C ARG A 107 3.44 0.60 -16.41
N LEU A 108 2.38 0.98 -15.68
CA LEU A 108 1.21 1.68 -16.21
C LEU A 108 1.39 3.19 -16.20
N ALA A 109 1.84 3.73 -15.06
CA ALA A 109 1.95 5.18 -14.87
C ALA A 109 3.02 5.54 -13.82
N GLY A 110 3.52 6.77 -13.90
CA GLY A 110 4.51 7.30 -12.97
C GLY A 110 5.94 6.93 -13.35
N GLY A 111 6.93 7.33 -12.54
CA GLY A 111 8.33 7.17 -12.92
C GLY A 111 9.32 7.30 -11.78
N GLY A 112 10.53 6.77 -11.99
CA GLY A 112 11.67 6.98 -11.12
C GLY A 112 11.79 6.08 -9.88
N ILE A 113 10.89 5.11 -9.70
CA ILE A 113 11.03 4.04 -8.69
C ILE A 113 11.68 2.79 -9.25
N LEU A 114 11.54 2.52 -10.56
CA LEU A 114 12.19 1.39 -11.22
C LEU A 114 13.65 1.38 -10.80
N GLN A 115 13.97 0.52 -9.83
CA GLN A 115 15.31 0.34 -9.33
C GLN A 115 16.09 -0.14 -10.54
N GLN A 116 16.81 0.80 -11.15
CA GLN A 116 17.23 0.69 -12.54
C GLN A 116 17.96 -0.64 -12.70
N ARG A 117 17.63 -1.40 -13.76
CA ARG A 117 18.19 -2.72 -14.09
C ARG A 117 17.56 -3.92 -13.38
N LEU A 118 16.42 -3.78 -12.70
CA LEU A 118 15.61 -4.90 -12.22
C LEU A 118 14.29 -5.01 -12.99
N ASN A 119 13.93 -6.23 -13.36
CA ASN A 119 12.61 -6.58 -13.87
C ASN A 119 11.73 -7.09 -12.74
N TRP A 120 10.46 -6.72 -12.80
CA TRP A 120 9.48 -7.04 -11.77
C TRP A 120 8.56 -8.14 -12.31
N ALA A 121 8.33 -9.16 -11.50
CA ALA A 121 7.44 -10.25 -11.82
C ALA A 121 6.60 -10.65 -10.61
N ILE A 122 5.56 -11.44 -10.84
CA ILE A 122 4.68 -11.98 -9.80
C ILE A 122 4.57 -13.48 -9.95
N ARG A 123 4.56 -14.16 -8.81
CA ARG A 123 4.19 -15.56 -8.63
C ARG A 123 2.95 -15.66 -7.72
N GLY A 124 2.03 -16.57 -8.02
CA GLY A 124 0.81 -16.84 -7.26
C GLY A 124 -0.40 -15.98 -7.64
N ALA A 125 -0.38 -15.31 -8.79
CA ALA A 125 -1.51 -14.51 -9.26
C ALA A 125 -2.41 -15.29 -10.22
N ALA A 126 -3.73 -15.19 -10.05
CA ALA A 126 -4.72 -15.92 -10.84
C ALA A 126 -5.04 -15.25 -12.20
N GLY A 127 -4.07 -14.53 -12.79
CA GLY A 127 -4.14 -13.98 -14.15
C GLY A 127 -3.70 -12.51 -14.28
N PRO A 128 -3.42 -12.03 -15.51
CA PRO A 128 -2.84 -10.71 -15.79
C PRO A 128 -3.71 -9.54 -15.30
N ALA A 129 -5.04 -9.62 -15.42
CA ALA A 129 -5.93 -8.53 -14.99
C ALA A 129 -6.23 -8.51 -13.47
N SER A 130 -5.56 -9.36 -12.69
CA SER A 130 -5.93 -9.62 -11.29
C SER A 130 -5.06 -8.94 -10.24
N VAL A 131 -3.97 -8.27 -10.63
CA VAL A 131 -3.07 -7.61 -9.67
C VAL A 131 -2.60 -6.24 -10.16
N PHE A 132 -2.78 -5.23 -9.31
CA PHE A 132 -2.16 -3.91 -9.44
C PHE A 132 -1.24 -3.65 -8.27
N VAL A 133 -0.11 -2.99 -8.52
CA VAL A 133 0.89 -2.65 -7.51
C VAL A 133 1.20 -1.17 -7.62
N LEU A 134 1.13 -0.44 -6.52
CA LEU A 134 1.72 0.87 -6.40
C LEU A 134 2.96 0.78 -5.52
N GLY A 135 4.07 1.31 -6.04
CA GLY A 135 5.28 1.55 -5.27
C GLY A 135 5.42 3.04 -4.97
N MET A 136 5.96 3.37 -3.79
CA MET A 136 6.44 4.71 -3.45
C MET A 136 7.84 4.64 -2.85
N LEU A 137 8.77 5.41 -3.42
CA LEU A 137 10.11 5.64 -2.86
C LEU A 137 10.10 7.00 -2.15
N PRO A 138 10.29 7.05 -0.82
CA PRO A 138 10.15 8.29 -0.06
C PRO A 138 11.18 9.34 -0.46
N THR A 139 10.77 10.62 -0.40
CA THR A 139 11.64 11.77 -0.63
C THR A 139 12.67 11.85 0.48
N ARG A 140 13.95 12.06 0.13
CA ARG A 140 15.01 12.25 1.12
C ARG A 140 14.99 13.69 1.62
N MET A 141 14.82 13.87 2.93
CA MET A 141 14.83 15.20 3.55
C MET A 141 16.14 15.52 4.26
N GLY A 142 16.83 14.53 4.84
CA GLY A 142 18.08 14.76 5.57
C GLY A 142 17.90 15.51 6.90
N ASP A 143 16.67 15.67 7.37
CA ASP A 143 16.31 16.35 8.62
C ASP A 143 16.26 15.40 9.84
N GLY A 144 16.72 14.15 9.67
CA GLY A 144 16.75 13.12 10.72
C GLY A 144 15.38 12.51 11.08
N THR A 145 14.28 12.97 10.47
CA THR A 145 12.93 12.48 10.77
C THR A 145 12.57 11.17 10.09
N LEU A 146 13.35 10.74 9.09
CA LEU A 146 13.09 9.51 8.35
C LEU A 146 13.90 8.34 8.88
N HIS A 147 13.30 7.16 8.91
CA HIS A 147 14.02 5.91 9.21
C HIS A 147 15.10 5.62 8.16
N THR A 148 16.22 5.08 8.61
CA THR A 148 17.24 4.53 7.71
C THR A 148 16.89 3.10 7.29
N ASP A 149 17.38 2.65 6.13
CA ASP A 149 17.19 1.25 5.70
C ASP A 149 17.75 0.25 6.72
N GLU A 150 18.80 0.63 7.46
CA GLU A 150 19.38 -0.21 8.51
C GLU A 150 18.46 -0.35 9.72
N GLN A 151 17.76 0.73 10.10
CA GLN A 151 16.73 0.68 11.13
C GLN A 151 15.55 -0.18 10.67
N LEU A 152 15.05 0.05 9.45
CA LEU A 152 13.93 -0.70 8.89
C LEU A 152 14.19 -2.22 8.83
N ARG A 153 15.44 -2.65 8.57
CA ARG A 153 15.83 -4.08 8.58
C ARG A 153 15.65 -4.77 9.94
N ARG A 154 15.62 -4.02 11.03
CA ARG A 154 15.42 -4.50 12.41
C ARG A 154 13.97 -4.35 12.90
N MET A 155 13.13 -3.67 12.13
CA MET A 155 11.74 -3.37 12.50
C MET A 155 10.81 -4.41 11.87
N SER A 156 9.74 -4.78 12.56
CA SER A 156 8.63 -5.58 12.03
C SER A 156 7.49 -4.71 11.48
N ARG A 157 7.42 -3.47 11.95
CA ARG A 157 6.50 -2.43 11.49
C ARG A 157 7.18 -1.08 11.59
N ALA A 158 6.84 -0.15 10.72
CA ALA A 158 7.32 1.23 10.79
C ALA A 158 6.17 2.22 10.57
N PRO A 159 6.13 3.33 11.32
CA PRO A 159 5.14 4.37 11.12
C PRO A 159 5.39 5.11 9.79
N THR A 160 4.33 5.52 9.10
CA THR A 160 4.34 6.36 7.89
C THR A 160 3.28 7.45 8.04
N ARG A 161 3.45 8.59 7.37
CA ARG A 161 2.45 9.67 7.34
C ARG A 161 1.61 9.67 6.08
N VAL A 162 1.87 8.75 5.17
CA VAL A 162 1.04 8.53 3.99
C VAL A 162 0.80 7.04 3.79
N ARG A 163 -0.45 6.70 3.46
CA ARG A 163 -0.87 5.37 3.00
C ARG A 163 -1.71 5.53 1.74
N PHE A 164 -1.68 4.52 0.88
CA PHE A 164 -2.38 4.55 -0.40
C PHE A 164 -3.37 3.39 -0.50
N GLN A 165 -4.47 3.63 -1.22
CA GLN A 165 -5.52 2.65 -1.46
C GLN A 165 -5.92 2.67 -2.93
N PHE A 166 -6.19 1.48 -3.47
CA PHE A 166 -6.83 1.33 -4.76
C PHE A 166 -8.35 1.35 -4.58
N ARG A 167 -9.01 2.31 -5.24
CA ARG A 167 -10.47 2.51 -5.19
C ARG A 167 -11.03 2.53 -6.61
N ARG A 168 -12.32 2.23 -6.77
CA ARG A 168 -13.04 2.50 -8.03
C ARG A 168 -13.85 3.76 -7.90
N ASN A 169 -13.79 4.60 -8.93
CA ASN A 169 -14.71 5.73 -9.05
C ASN A 169 -16.12 5.24 -9.45
N THR A 170 -17.07 6.18 -9.55
CA THR A 170 -18.46 5.89 -9.94
C THR A 170 -18.64 5.27 -11.32
N GLU A 171 -17.63 5.41 -12.19
CA GLU A 171 -17.58 4.85 -13.55
C GLU A 171 -16.90 3.46 -13.57
N GLY A 172 -16.44 2.97 -12.43
CA GLY A 172 -15.75 1.67 -12.30
C GLY A 172 -14.27 1.70 -12.67
N VAL A 173 -13.70 2.88 -12.96
CA VAL A 173 -12.27 3.06 -13.26
C VAL A 173 -11.47 3.00 -11.97
N MET A 174 -10.38 2.23 -11.98
CA MET A 174 -9.43 2.16 -10.86
C MET A 174 -8.70 3.49 -10.68
N GLN A 175 -8.68 4.00 -9.45
CA GLN A 175 -7.95 5.18 -9.04
C GLN A 175 -7.15 4.90 -7.78
N VAL A 176 -6.05 5.61 -7.61
CA VAL A 176 -5.25 5.59 -6.38
C VAL A 176 -5.68 6.75 -5.51
N TYR A 177 -5.93 6.47 -4.24
CA TYR A 177 -6.29 7.46 -3.23
C TYR A 177 -5.24 7.47 -2.12
N GLY A 178 -4.73 8.64 -1.75
CA GLY A 178 -3.78 8.80 -0.66
C GLY A 178 -4.45 9.31 0.62
N ILE A 179 -3.98 8.85 1.78
CA ILE A 179 -4.50 9.20 3.10
C ILE A 179 -3.34 9.58 4.02
N HIS A 180 -3.45 10.73 4.69
CA HIS A 180 -2.55 11.12 5.76
C HIS A 180 -2.77 10.22 6.96
N SER A 181 -1.72 9.60 7.46
CA SER A 181 -1.80 8.69 8.62
C SER A 181 -1.23 9.36 9.87
N GLY A 182 -2.06 9.47 10.91
CA GLY A 182 -1.69 10.06 12.19
C GLY A 182 -1.25 9.03 13.23
N ALA A 183 -0.61 9.49 14.31
CA ALA A 183 -0.13 8.66 15.41
C ALA A 183 -1.25 8.02 16.27
N SER A 184 -2.51 8.22 15.91
CA SER A 184 -3.71 7.67 16.57
C SER A 184 -3.95 6.18 16.33
N GLY A 185 -3.05 5.49 15.60
CA GLY A 185 -3.01 4.02 15.50
C GLY A 185 -2.87 3.45 14.08
N ASP A 186 -3.20 4.24 13.05
CA ASP A 186 -3.25 3.78 11.65
C ASP A 186 -2.00 4.10 10.82
N ASP A 187 -0.96 4.63 11.46
CA ASP A 187 0.30 5.01 10.82
C ASP A 187 1.29 3.87 10.67
N SER A 188 1.15 2.79 11.42
CA SER A 188 2.10 1.69 11.42
C SER A 188 1.79 0.69 10.32
N VAL A 189 2.73 0.49 9.38
CA VAL A 189 2.64 -0.54 8.33
C VAL A 189 3.70 -1.62 8.54
N ARG A 190 3.39 -2.87 8.18
CA ARG A 190 4.34 -3.98 8.34
C ARG A 190 5.56 -3.81 7.44
N THR A 191 6.70 -4.26 7.91
CA THR A 191 7.89 -4.41 7.07
C THR A 191 7.95 -5.84 6.52
N VAL A 192 8.42 -5.97 5.29
CA VAL A 192 8.62 -7.26 4.62
C VAL A 192 10.07 -7.32 4.19
N LYS A 193 10.78 -8.31 4.70
CA LYS A 193 12.16 -8.55 4.25
C LYS A 193 12.11 -9.14 2.85
N VAL A 194 12.82 -8.49 1.94
CA VAL A 194 13.08 -9.02 0.62
C VAL A 194 14.32 -9.90 0.73
N GLU A 195 14.25 -11.12 0.20
CA GLU A 195 15.34 -12.10 0.33
C GLU A 195 15.73 -12.64 -1.04
N TRP A 196 17.01 -12.95 -1.22
CA TRP A 196 17.44 -13.69 -2.40
C TRP A 196 16.89 -15.13 -2.34
N ASN A 197 16.46 -15.65 -3.48
CA ASN A 197 16.22 -17.08 -3.61
C ASN A 197 17.54 -17.87 -3.48
N SER A 198 17.44 -19.19 -3.31
CA SER A 198 18.60 -20.08 -3.11
C SER A 198 19.68 -19.90 -4.17
N ASP A 199 19.25 -19.68 -5.41
CA ASP A 199 20.14 -19.66 -6.58
C ASP A 199 20.65 -18.24 -6.88
N LYS A 200 20.27 -17.24 -6.07
CA LYS A 200 20.59 -15.81 -6.23
C LYS A 200 20.25 -15.25 -7.62
N THR A 201 19.19 -15.78 -8.23
CA THR A 201 18.71 -15.36 -9.55
C THR A 201 17.58 -14.34 -9.46
N ALA A 202 16.86 -14.33 -8.34
CA ALA A 202 15.80 -13.36 -8.04
C ALA A 202 15.74 -13.04 -6.55
N MET A 203 15.30 -11.84 -6.24
CA MET A 203 14.88 -11.42 -4.91
C MET A 203 13.36 -11.57 -4.79
N GLU A 204 12.89 -12.04 -3.64
CA GLU A 204 11.48 -12.36 -3.39
C GLU A 204 10.94 -11.58 -2.19
N ALA A 205 9.75 -11.00 -2.36
CA ALA A 205 8.94 -10.49 -1.26
C ALA A 205 7.64 -11.29 -1.19
N LYS A 206 7.46 -12.05 -0.12
CA LYS A 206 6.24 -12.82 0.14
C LYS A 206 5.19 -11.91 0.77
N LEU A 207 4.08 -11.72 0.07
CA LEU A 207 2.93 -10.95 0.51
C LEU A 207 1.73 -11.89 0.68
N ASN A 208 0.59 -11.36 1.12
CA ASN A 208 -0.61 -12.17 1.30
C ASN A 208 -1.11 -12.70 -0.06
N GLY A 209 -0.83 -13.97 -0.34
CA GLY A 209 -1.30 -14.69 -1.53
C GLY A 209 -0.49 -14.47 -2.81
N ILE A 210 0.49 -13.55 -2.83
CA ILE A 210 1.39 -13.35 -3.98
C ILE A 210 2.84 -13.21 -3.54
N THR A 211 3.77 -13.50 -4.45
CA THR A 211 5.19 -13.14 -4.29
C THR A 211 5.57 -12.13 -5.37
N ILE A 212 6.09 -10.97 -4.98
CA ILE A 212 6.72 -10.05 -5.93
C ILE A 212 8.19 -10.45 -6.08
N LEU A 213 8.66 -10.51 -7.31
CA LEU A 213 9.98 -10.95 -7.70
C LEU A 213 10.74 -9.81 -8.39
N TRP A 214 12.02 -9.64 -8.03
CA TRP A 214 12.94 -8.74 -8.71
C TRP A 214 14.12 -9.52 -9.25
N THR A 215 14.35 -9.43 -10.56
CA THR A 215 15.47 -10.11 -11.21
C THR A 215 16.30 -9.15 -12.05
N PRO A 216 17.64 -9.27 -12.06
CA PRO A 216 18.50 -8.43 -12.88
C PRO A 216 18.17 -8.52 -14.37
N GLN A 217 18.10 -7.37 -15.05
CA GLN A 217 17.93 -7.29 -16.50
C GLN A 217 19.06 -7.96 -17.28
N ARG A 218 20.26 -7.96 -16.70
CA ARG A 218 21.44 -8.67 -17.21
C ARG A 218 21.89 -9.67 -16.16
N GLY A 219 21.05 -10.69 -15.98
CA GLY A 219 21.28 -11.77 -15.03
C GLY A 219 21.74 -13.07 -15.70
N PRO A 220 22.13 -14.08 -14.91
CA PRO A 220 22.56 -15.38 -15.41
C PRO A 220 21.45 -16.12 -16.17
N LEU A 221 20.18 -15.73 -15.98
CA LEU A 221 19.01 -16.34 -16.62
C LEU A 221 18.68 -15.74 -18.00
N GLY A 222 19.40 -14.71 -18.45
CA GLY A 222 19.08 -13.95 -19.66
C GLY A 222 18.35 -12.64 -19.37
N SER A 223 17.84 -12.00 -20.43
CA SER A 223 17.19 -10.68 -20.35
C SER A 223 15.68 -10.82 -20.49
N MET A 224 14.92 -10.35 -19.50
CA MET A 224 13.52 -9.99 -19.75
C MET A 224 13.47 -8.54 -20.26
N PRO A 225 12.79 -8.26 -21.38
CA PRO A 225 12.65 -6.90 -21.89
C PRO A 225 11.92 -6.03 -20.85
N PRO A 226 12.22 -4.72 -20.76
CA PRO A 226 11.47 -3.81 -19.92
C PRO A 226 10.00 -3.79 -20.36
N LEU A 227 9.09 -4.07 -19.43
CA LEU A 227 7.67 -4.10 -19.72
C LEU A 227 7.07 -2.73 -19.35
N VAL A 228 6.85 -1.93 -20.39
CA VAL A 228 6.12 -0.65 -20.31
C VAL A 228 4.83 -0.84 -21.07
N TYR A 229 3.70 -0.61 -20.41
CA TYR A 229 2.38 -0.83 -21.00
C TYR A 229 1.41 0.25 -20.52
N PRO A 230 0.76 1.04 -21.41
CA PRO A 230 0.90 1.06 -22.87
C PRO A 230 2.28 1.60 -23.32
N GLU A 231 2.58 1.54 -24.63
CA GLU A 231 3.85 2.04 -25.22
C GLU A 231 4.18 3.50 -24.86
N HIS A 232 3.16 4.24 -24.41
CA HIS A 232 3.28 5.48 -23.67
C HIS A 232 2.71 5.26 -22.28
N GLY A 233 3.58 5.09 -21.27
CA GLY A 233 3.13 5.14 -19.89
C GLY A 233 2.46 6.49 -19.65
N GLU A 234 1.21 6.49 -19.19
CA GLU A 234 0.51 7.74 -18.95
C GLU A 234 1.21 8.49 -17.81
N GLN A 235 1.20 9.83 -17.92
CA GLN A 235 1.58 10.65 -16.79
C GLN A 235 0.57 10.38 -15.68
N LEU A 236 1.02 10.00 -14.49
CA LEU A 236 0.12 9.87 -13.35
C LEU A 236 -0.56 11.23 -13.16
N ASN A 237 -1.88 11.28 -13.29
CA ASN A 237 -2.66 12.39 -12.77
C ASN A 237 -2.27 12.61 -11.30
N THR A 238 -2.28 13.86 -10.84
CA THR A 238 -1.87 14.22 -9.49
C THR A 238 -2.68 13.43 -8.47
N ILE A 239 -2.06 12.39 -7.89
CA ILE A 239 -2.64 11.64 -6.78
C ILE A 239 -2.66 12.60 -5.58
N LEU A 240 -3.83 12.79 -4.98
CA LEU A 240 -3.99 13.61 -3.78
C LEU A 240 -3.96 12.73 -2.52
N VAL A 241 -3.30 13.25 -1.49
CA VAL A 241 -3.26 12.69 -0.14
C VAL A 241 -4.17 13.54 0.73
N HIS A 242 -5.17 12.92 1.35
CA HIS A 242 -6.23 13.62 2.09
C HIS A 242 -6.11 13.38 3.60
N PRO A 243 -6.46 14.38 4.44
CA PRO A 243 -6.48 14.22 5.89
C PRO A 243 -7.55 13.22 6.32
N ILE A 244 -7.30 12.45 7.38
CA ILE A 244 -8.35 11.69 8.08
C ILE A 244 -9.10 12.70 8.96
N PRO A 245 -10.39 12.98 8.72
CA PRO A 245 -11.13 13.90 9.59
C PRO A 245 -11.36 13.25 10.97
N GLU A 246 -11.08 14.00 12.05
CA GLU A 246 -11.47 13.58 13.40
C GLU A 246 -13.00 13.34 13.44
N ASN A 247 -13.41 12.16 13.91
CA ASN A 247 -14.81 11.77 14.09
C ASN A 247 -15.69 11.73 12.83
N THR A 248 -15.12 11.58 11.64
CA THR A 248 -15.91 11.40 10.42
C THR A 248 -15.49 10.17 9.64
N ASP A 249 -15.78 9.01 10.23
CA ASP A 249 -15.92 7.74 9.51
C ASP A 249 -17.22 7.70 8.66
N THR A 250 -17.92 8.84 8.55
CA THR A 250 -19.32 8.94 8.09
C THR A 250 -19.60 10.04 7.06
N GLN A 251 -18.61 10.79 6.56
CA GLN A 251 -18.78 11.67 5.38
C GLN A 251 -17.97 11.23 4.15
N ILE A 252 -17.35 10.05 4.22
CA ILE A 252 -17.10 9.19 3.04
C ILE A 252 -18.30 8.24 2.86
N GLU A 253 -19.53 8.72 3.15
CA GLU A 253 -20.77 8.04 2.77
C GLU A 253 -21.00 8.21 1.26
N GLY A 254 -20.22 7.44 0.52
CA GLY A 254 -20.19 7.37 -0.92
C GLY A 254 -19.90 5.97 -1.40
N LEU A 255 -20.61 4.99 -0.82
CA LEU A 255 -20.72 3.59 -1.24
C LEU A 255 -19.48 2.69 -1.08
N PRO A 256 -19.70 1.46 -0.59
CA PRO A 256 -18.70 0.41 -0.57
C PRO A 256 -18.62 -0.20 -1.97
N GLY A 257 -17.48 -0.05 -2.62
CA GLY A 257 -16.89 -1.24 -3.21
C GLY A 257 -16.00 -1.81 -2.13
N GLU A 258 -16.05 -3.12 -1.87
CA GLU A 258 -14.99 -3.78 -1.12
C GLU A 258 -13.64 -3.22 -1.58
N ASP A 259 -12.88 -2.71 -0.61
CA ASP A 259 -11.57 -2.15 -0.82
C ASP A 259 -10.76 -3.14 -1.64
N ILE A 260 -10.50 -2.77 -2.89
CA ILE A 260 -9.73 -3.59 -3.83
C ILE A 260 -8.26 -3.65 -3.34
N THR A 261 -7.92 -2.82 -2.36
CA THR A 261 -6.68 -2.84 -1.59
C THR A 261 -6.62 -4.11 -0.74
N ALA A 262 -5.77 -5.05 -1.14
CA ALA A 262 -5.57 -6.27 -0.38
C ALA A 262 -4.70 -6.00 0.85
N GLU A 263 -3.63 -5.22 0.68
CA GLU A 263 -2.65 -4.94 1.74
C GLU A 263 -1.64 -3.85 1.32
N ASP A 264 -1.10 -3.13 2.31
CA ASP A 264 0.08 -2.27 2.17
C ASP A 264 1.22 -2.64 3.14
N CYS A 265 2.45 -2.39 2.72
CA CYS A 265 3.65 -2.74 3.48
C CYS A 265 4.89 -1.96 3.04
N ILE A 266 5.96 -2.04 3.83
CA ILE A 266 7.29 -1.53 3.46
C ILE A 266 8.19 -2.72 3.13
N LEU A 267 8.61 -2.81 1.87
CA LEU A 267 9.61 -3.76 1.42
C LEU A 267 11.00 -3.27 1.81
N VAL A 268 11.74 -4.10 2.54
CA VAL A 268 13.08 -3.80 3.03
C VAL A 268 14.07 -4.71 2.33
N PHE A 269 14.87 -4.13 1.43
CA PHE A 269 15.83 -4.88 0.62
C PHE A 269 17.07 -5.31 1.43
N PRO A 270 17.82 -6.33 0.99
CA PRO A 270 19.10 -6.69 1.59
C PRO A 270 20.16 -5.57 1.48
N ALA A 271 21.04 -5.44 2.47
CA ALA A 271 22.00 -4.33 2.55
C ALA A 271 23.04 -4.34 1.41
N ASP A 272 23.46 -5.53 1.00
CA ASP A 272 24.41 -5.81 -0.07
C ASP A 272 23.91 -5.40 -1.46
N THR A 273 22.60 -5.23 -1.64
CA THR A 273 22.02 -4.83 -2.92
C THR A 273 22.15 -3.33 -3.20
N GLY A 274 22.37 -2.51 -2.17
CA GLY A 274 22.33 -1.05 -2.26
C GLY A 274 20.94 -0.47 -2.55
N LEU A 275 19.91 -1.30 -2.63
CA LEU A 275 18.53 -0.91 -2.92
C LEU A 275 17.88 -0.26 -1.70
N LYS A 276 17.01 0.71 -1.96
CA LYS A 276 16.28 1.45 -0.94
C LYS A 276 14.95 0.78 -0.63
N SER A 277 14.56 0.84 0.65
CA SER A 277 13.28 0.34 1.11
C SER A 277 12.13 1.06 0.39
N LEU A 278 11.07 0.32 0.09
CA LEU A 278 10.00 0.76 -0.80
C LEU A 278 8.64 0.55 -0.13
N TYR A 279 7.80 1.57 -0.07
CA TYR A 279 6.40 1.37 0.30
C TYR A 279 5.65 0.76 -0.88
N VAL A 280 4.89 -0.30 -0.64
CA VAL A 280 4.09 -0.99 -1.64
C VAL A 280 2.67 -1.17 -1.12
N VAL A 281 1.70 -0.81 -1.95
CA VAL A 281 0.32 -1.28 -1.83
C VAL A 281 0.02 -2.15 -3.03
N PHE A 282 -0.63 -3.29 -2.80
CA PHE A 282 -1.10 -4.13 -3.89
C PHE A 282 -2.58 -4.42 -3.74
N SER A 283 -3.18 -4.60 -4.90
CA SER A 283 -4.59 -4.87 -5.06
C SER A 283 -4.73 -6.21 -5.75
N ARG A 284 -5.45 -7.13 -5.12
CA ARG A 284 -5.85 -8.40 -5.71
C ARG A 284 -7.37 -8.43 -5.77
N PRO A 285 -7.99 -7.89 -6.83
CA PRO A 285 -9.42 -8.09 -7.06
C PRO A 285 -9.70 -9.57 -7.36
N ALA A 286 -9.76 -10.40 -6.32
CA ALA A 286 -10.04 -11.82 -6.43
C ALA A 286 -11.47 -12.08 -6.94
N ARG A 287 -12.38 -11.10 -6.84
CA ARG A 287 -13.68 -11.13 -7.51
C ARG A 287 -13.61 -10.92 -9.04
N LEU A 288 -12.44 -10.67 -9.63
CA LEU A 288 -12.24 -10.53 -11.08
C LEU A 288 -11.46 -11.68 -11.70
N THR A 289 -11.04 -12.67 -10.90
CA THR A 289 -10.35 -13.85 -11.41
C THR A 289 -11.37 -14.90 -11.83
N PRO A 290 -11.17 -15.59 -12.96
CA PRO A 290 -12.01 -16.72 -13.31
C PRO A 290 -12.00 -17.80 -12.22
N GLY A 291 -13.10 -18.53 -12.09
CA GLY A 291 -13.17 -19.64 -11.15
C GLY A 291 -14.39 -20.52 -11.33
N THR A 292 -14.31 -21.72 -10.77
CA THR A 292 -15.35 -22.75 -10.84
C THR A 292 -16.17 -22.74 -9.55
N VAL A 293 -17.49 -22.81 -9.67
CA VAL A 293 -18.40 -22.86 -8.51
C VAL A 293 -18.29 -24.21 -7.79
N THR A 294 -18.10 -24.14 -6.47
CA THR A 294 -18.04 -25.29 -5.55
C THR A 294 -19.04 -25.12 -4.40
N GLY A 295 -19.14 -26.09 -3.50
CA GLY A 295 -20.08 -26.02 -2.36
C GLY A 295 -21.47 -26.60 -2.65
N VAL A 296 -22.20 -26.95 -1.60
CA VAL A 296 -23.48 -27.68 -1.67
C VAL A 296 -24.67 -26.73 -1.57
N GLY A 297 -24.56 -25.70 -0.73
CA GLY A 297 -25.69 -24.86 -0.34
C GLY A 297 -26.49 -25.49 0.80
N GLU A 298 -27.53 -24.79 1.24
CA GLU A 298 -28.39 -25.24 2.34
C GLU A 298 -29.84 -25.38 1.87
N ASP A 299 -30.56 -26.35 2.46
CA ASP A 299 -31.99 -26.50 2.23
C ASP A 299 -32.75 -25.40 2.97
N VAL A 300 -33.49 -24.59 2.20
CA VAL A 300 -34.26 -23.46 2.73
C VAL A 300 -35.75 -23.81 2.78
N SER A 301 -36.38 -23.56 3.92
CA SER A 301 -37.82 -23.73 4.11
C SER A 301 -38.52 -22.37 4.27
N GLY A 302 -39.70 -22.21 3.67
CA GLY A 302 -40.49 -20.97 3.77
C GLY A 302 -39.95 -19.84 2.89
N ILE A 303 -40.06 -18.59 3.38
CA ILE A 303 -39.62 -17.41 2.62
C ILE A 303 -38.10 -17.26 2.77
N TRP A 304 -37.37 -17.57 1.71
CA TRP A 304 -35.92 -17.71 1.68
C TRP A 304 -35.19 -16.45 2.19
N LEU A 305 -35.51 -15.28 1.65
CA LEU A 305 -34.81 -14.03 1.98
C LEU A 305 -35.24 -13.40 3.31
N THR A 306 -36.04 -14.08 4.14
CA THR A 306 -36.43 -13.55 5.46
C THR A 306 -35.23 -13.35 6.38
N GLY A 307 -34.26 -14.28 6.35
CA GLY A 307 -33.05 -14.22 7.16
C GLY A 307 -31.97 -13.26 6.64
N ALA A 308 -32.12 -12.72 5.43
CA ALA A 308 -31.08 -11.88 4.80
C ALA A 308 -30.82 -10.56 5.54
N GLY A 309 -31.75 -10.12 6.39
CA GLY A 309 -31.62 -8.91 7.20
C GLY A 309 -31.00 -9.11 8.58
N THR A 310 -30.54 -10.32 8.92
CA THR A 310 -30.08 -10.68 10.28
C THR A 310 -28.92 -11.66 10.25
N GLY A 311 -28.13 -11.72 11.34
CA GLY A 311 -27.04 -12.70 11.48
C GLY A 311 -26.02 -12.59 10.34
N ILE A 312 -25.57 -13.73 9.81
CA ILE A 312 -24.64 -13.78 8.66
C ILE A 312 -25.34 -13.65 7.29
N GLY A 313 -26.67 -13.44 7.27
CA GLY A 313 -27.49 -13.44 6.05
C GLY A 313 -28.11 -14.81 5.71
N ALA A 314 -28.87 -14.85 4.61
CA ALA A 314 -29.53 -16.06 4.16
C ALA A 314 -28.58 -16.96 3.36
N PRO A 315 -28.62 -18.29 3.54
CA PRO A 315 -27.77 -19.21 2.80
C PRO A 315 -28.17 -19.31 1.33
N ILE A 316 -27.28 -19.83 0.50
CA ILE A 316 -27.59 -20.14 -0.89
C ILE A 316 -28.38 -21.46 -0.95
N PRO A 317 -29.57 -21.50 -1.58
CA PRO A 317 -30.37 -22.71 -1.65
C PRO A 317 -29.67 -23.84 -2.41
N THR A 318 -29.71 -25.07 -1.90
CA THR A 318 -29.13 -26.27 -2.55
C THR A 318 -29.52 -26.37 -4.03
N ARG A 319 -30.81 -26.17 -4.34
CA ARG A 319 -31.35 -26.20 -5.70
C ARG A 319 -30.75 -25.18 -6.66
N ILE A 320 -30.26 -24.04 -6.15
CA ILE A 320 -29.59 -23.01 -6.95
C ILE A 320 -28.11 -23.34 -7.06
N ALA A 321 -27.49 -23.80 -5.97
CA ALA A 321 -26.12 -24.28 -5.96
C ALA A 321 -25.92 -25.41 -6.99
N ASP A 322 -26.82 -26.39 -7.05
CA ASP A 322 -26.78 -27.50 -8.01
C ASP A 322 -26.75 -27.06 -9.48
N ARG A 323 -27.45 -25.96 -9.82
CA ARG A 323 -27.46 -25.40 -11.19
C ARG A 323 -26.20 -24.60 -11.53
N LEU A 324 -25.45 -24.19 -10.52
CA LEU A 324 -24.25 -23.38 -10.66
C LEU A 324 -22.96 -24.19 -10.50
N ARG A 325 -22.98 -25.24 -9.66
CA ARG A 325 -21.82 -26.07 -9.31
C ARG A 325 -21.14 -26.64 -10.55
N GLY A 326 -19.82 -26.57 -10.57
CA GLY A 326 -18.99 -27.03 -11.70
C GLY A 326 -18.96 -26.10 -12.90
N ARG A 327 -19.77 -25.03 -12.94
CA ARG A 327 -19.67 -23.99 -13.99
C ARG A 327 -18.52 -23.05 -13.68
N GLU A 328 -17.83 -22.63 -14.74
CA GLU A 328 -16.78 -21.62 -14.67
C GLU A 328 -17.32 -20.24 -15.03
N PHE A 329 -16.90 -19.22 -14.29
CA PHE A 329 -17.25 -17.83 -14.53
C PHE A 329 -15.99 -16.98 -14.64
N SER A 330 -16.00 -15.99 -15.54
CA SER A 330 -14.85 -15.09 -15.75
C SER A 330 -14.65 -14.03 -14.65
N SER A 331 -15.68 -13.79 -13.83
CA SER A 331 -15.63 -12.88 -12.69
C SER A 331 -16.79 -13.17 -11.72
N PHE A 332 -16.71 -12.65 -10.50
CA PHE A 332 -17.77 -12.79 -9.51
C PHE A 332 -19.04 -12.02 -9.93
N ASP A 333 -18.94 -10.93 -10.70
CA ASP A 333 -20.14 -10.26 -11.24
C ASP A 333 -20.85 -11.13 -12.29
N ALA A 334 -20.10 -11.85 -13.13
CA ALA A 334 -20.67 -12.82 -14.05
C ALA A 334 -21.40 -13.95 -13.30
N PHE A 335 -20.79 -14.46 -12.23
CA PHE A 335 -21.43 -15.39 -11.31
C PHE A 335 -22.69 -14.80 -10.66
N ARG A 336 -22.62 -13.59 -10.09
CA ARG A 336 -23.77 -12.91 -9.46
C ARG A 336 -24.95 -12.75 -10.42
N LYS A 337 -24.67 -12.38 -11.68
CA LYS A 337 -25.69 -12.28 -12.72
C LYS A 337 -26.36 -13.63 -12.96
N ALA A 338 -25.56 -14.67 -13.18
CA ALA A 338 -26.07 -16.03 -13.38
C ALA A 338 -26.85 -16.53 -12.18
N PHE A 339 -26.36 -16.27 -10.96
CA PHE A 339 -27.03 -16.62 -9.71
C PHE A 339 -28.46 -16.08 -9.65
N TRP A 340 -28.66 -14.78 -9.89
CA TRP A 340 -30.00 -14.20 -9.88
C TRP A 340 -30.87 -14.71 -11.04
N THR A 341 -30.28 -15.02 -12.19
CA THR A 341 -30.98 -15.68 -13.29
C THR A 341 -31.45 -17.09 -12.92
N GLU A 342 -30.64 -17.89 -12.23
CA GLU A 342 -31.05 -19.21 -11.76
C GLU A 342 -32.14 -19.13 -10.68
N VAL A 343 -32.07 -18.13 -9.78
CA VAL A 343 -33.11 -17.88 -8.77
C VAL A 343 -34.47 -17.63 -9.41
N VAL A 344 -34.54 -16.77 -10.43
CA VAL A 344 -35.83 -16.46 -11.09
C VAL A 344 -36.32 -17.59 -12.01
N ASN A 345 -35.43 -18.49 -12.43
CA ASN A 345 -35.79 -19.69 -13.18
C ASN A 345 -36.28 -20.82 -12.27
N ASP A 346 -36.12 -20.71 -10.94
CA ASP A 346 -36.72 -21.62 -9.98
C ASP A 346 -38.15 -21.18 -9.63
N PRO A 347 -39.20 -21.95 -9.97
CA PRO A 347 -40.58 -21.52 -9.78
C PRO A 347 -40.94 -21.21 -8.32
N GLU A 348 -40.48 -22.04 -7.38
CA GLU A 348 -40.81 -21.87 -5.94
C GLU A 348 -40.11 -20.66 -5.33
N LEU A 349 -38.88 -20.35 -5.75
CA LEU A 349 -38.22 -19.12 -5.31
C LEU A 349 -38.78 -17.89 -6.02
N ALA A 350 -39.05 -17.97 -7.33
CA ALA A 350 -39.55 -16.87 -8.13
C ALA A 350 -40.92 -16.35 -7.64
N GLU A 351 -41.80 -17.24 -7.16
CA GLU A 351 -43.11 -16.89 -6.60
C GLU A 351 -43.01 -15.95 -5.38
N GLN A 352 -41.87 -15.96 -4.68
CA GLN A 352 -41.64 -15.10 -3.51
C GLN A 352 -41.33 -13.64 -3.87
N PHE A 353 -41.15 -13.32 -5.16
CA PHE A 353 -40.74 -12.00 -5.62
C PHE A 353 -41.85 -11.27 -6.38
N LYS A 354 -41.95 -9.95 -6.16
CA LYS A 354 -42.83 -9.08 -6.95
C LYS A 354 -42.40 -9.03 -8.43
N PRO A 355 -43.33 -8.76 -9.38
CA PRO A 355 -43.03 -8.75 -10.82
C PRO A 355 -41.85 -7.86 -11.23
N GLN A 356 -41.66 -6.72 -10.57
CA GLN A 356 -40.52 -5.82 -10.81
C GLN A 356 -39.17 -6.51 -10.50
N ASN A 357 -39.09 -7.25 -9.39
CA ASN A 357 -37.89 -7.97 -9.00
C ASN A 357 -37.64 -9.17 -9.92
N ILE A 358 -38.69 -9.85 -10.37
CA ILE A 358 -38.60 -10.90 -11.39
C ILE A 358 -37.96 -10.35 -12.68
N ALA A 359 -38.40 -9.19 -13.16
CA ALA A 359 -37.83 -8.56 -14.36
C ALA A 359 -36.34 -8.20 -14.18
N LEU A 360 -35.95 -7.68 -13.02
CA LEU A 360 -34.55 -7.41 -12.69
C LEU A 360 -33.70 -8.68 -12.72
N MET A 361 -34.14 -9.75 -12.04
CA MET A 361 -33.40 -11.01 -11.99
C MET A 361 -33.27 -11.70 -13.35
N ARG A 362 -34.29 -11.59 -14.22
CA ARG A 362 -34.23 -12.07 -15.61
C ARG A 362 -33.16 -11.36 -16.44
N SER A 363 -32.79 -10.13 -16.07
CA SER A 363 -31.68 -9.39 -16.69
C SER A 363 -30.36 -9.52 -15.91
N GLY A 364 -30.26 -10.43 -14.95
CA GLY A 364 -29.07 -10.65 -14.11
C GLY A 364 -28.86 -9.62 -12.99
N SER A 365 -29.85 -8.75 -12.76
CA SER A 365 -29.79 -7.77 -11.67
C SER A 365 -30.32 -8.36 -10.36
N ALA A 366 -29.73 -7.94 -9.23
CA ALA A 366 -30.24 -8.35 -7.92
C ALA A 366 -31.63 -7.75 -7.66
N PRO A 367 -32.53 -8.48 -6.97
CA PRO A 367 -33.82 -7.95 -6.59
C PRO A 367 -33.68 -6.85 -5.53
N HIS A 368 -34.64 -5.93 -5.49
CA HIS A 368 -34.67 -4.89 -4.46
C HIS A 368 -34.94 -5.47 -3.07
N ALA A 369 -34.16 -5.01 -2.10
CA ALA A 369 -34.42 -5.24 -0.67
C ALA A 369 -35.60 -4.38 -0.20
N ARG A 370 -36.07 -4.62 1.03
CA ARG A 370 -37.09 -3.76 1.65
C ARG A 370 -36.51 -2.37 1.85
N TYR A 371 -37.36 -1.35 1.73
CA TYR A 371 -36.93 0.05 1.84
C TYR A 371 -36.20 0.35 3.16
N GLN A 372 -36.69 -0.21 4.27
CA GLN A 372 -36.09 -0.08 5.60
C GLN A 372 -34.71 -0.74 5.75
N ASP A 373 -34.36 -1.67 4.86
CA ASP A 373 -33.11 -2.41 4.87
C ASP A 373 -32.11 -1.89 3.80
N ALA A 374 -32.51 -0.84 3.06
CA ALA A 374 -31.66 -0.13 2.13
C ALA A 374 -30.80 0.93 2.85
N VAL A 375 -29.61 1.21 2.32
CA VAL A 375 -28.70 2.23 2.86
C VAL A 375 -28.14 3.09 1.73
N GLY A 376 -28.53 4.36 1.70
CA GLY A 376 -28.16 5.31 0.64
C GLY A 376 -28.58 4.81 -0.76
N LYS A 377 -27.61 4.64 -1.66
CA LYS A 377 -27.87 4.10 -3.02
C LYS A 377 -27.93 2.56 -3.06
N ARG A 378 -27.58 1.85 -1.99
CA ARG A 378 -27.62 0.38 -1.91
C ARG A 378 -29.04 -0.05 -1.58
N LYS A 379 -29.76 -0.53 -2.60
CA LYS A 379 -31.20 -0.83 -2.53
C LYS A 379 -31.54 -2.26 -2.93
N THR A 380 -30.55 -3.08 -3.24
CA THR A 380 -30.72 -4.46 -3.71
C THR A 380 -30.06 -5.41 -2.74
N TYR A 381 -30.49 -6.68 -2.73
CA TYR A 381 -29.78 -7.73 -1.99
C TYR A 381 -28.35 -7.89 -2.53
N GLU A 382 -27.44 -8.30 -1.66
CA GLU A 382 -26.01 -8.39 -1.93
C GLU A 382 -25.50 -9.80 -1.60
N LEU A 383 -24.49 -10.26 -2.35
CA LEU A 383 -23.77 -11.50 -2.06
C LEU A 383 -22.52 -11.18 -1.24
N HIS A 384 -22.57 -11.60 0.02
CA HIS A 384 -21.52 -11.45 1.03
C HIS A 384 -20.67 -12.72 1.12
N HIS A 385 -19.36 -12.57 1.30
CA HIS A 385 -18.47 -13.69 1.64
C HIS A 385 -18.32 -13.76 3.16
N VAL A 386 -18.59 -14.93 3.75
CA VAL A 386 -18.51 -15.15 5.21
C VAL A 386 -17.07 -15.00 5.70
N VAL A 387 -16.16 -15.76 5.09
CA VAL A 387 -14.71 -15.57 5.17
C VAL A 387 -14.32 -14.60 4.06
N TRP A 388 -13.72 -13.48 4.43
CA TRP A 388 -13.40 -12.45 3.48
C TRP A 388 -12.40 -12.96 2.45
N VAL A 389 -12.62 -12.58 1.19
CA VAL A 389 -11.72 -12.96 0.11
C VAL A 389 -10.30 -12.41 0.33
N SER A 390 -10.18 -11.26 1.00
CA SER A 390 -8.90 -10.68 1.43
C SER A 390 -8.16 -11.53 2.46
N GLU A 391 -8.87 -12.34 3.23
CA GLU A 391 -8.33 -13.24 4.26
C GLU A 391 -8.16 -14.68 3.75
N GLY A 392 -8.27 -14.88 2.43
CA GLY A 392 -8.13 -16.19 1.81
C GLY A 392 -9.44 -16.97 1.65
N GLY A 393 -10.59 -16.32 1.88
CA GLY A 393 -11.89 -16.93 1.57
C GLY A 393 -12.07 -17.20 0.09
N ASP A 394 -12.67 -18.36 -0.22
CA ASP A 394 -12.93 -18.77 -1.61
C ASP A 394 -14.02 -17.93 -2.26
N VAL A 395 -13.77 -17.50 -3.50
CA VAL A 395 -14.63 -16.55 -4.25
C VAL A 395 -15.89 -17.21 -4.80
N TYR A 396 -15.80 -18.49 -5.16
CA TYR A 396 -16.85 -19.25 -5.83
C TYR A 396 -17.32 -20.46 -5.03
N ASP A 397 -16.90 -20.57 -3.77
CA ASP A 397 -17.46 -21.56 -2.85
C ASP A 397 -18.80 -21.06 -2.30
N ILE A 398 -19.87 -21.79 -2.63
CA ILE A 398 -21.23 -21.50 -2.20
C ILE A 398 -21.35 -21.50 -0.67
N GLU A 399 -20.57 -22.32 0.04
CA GLU A 399 -20.58 -22.35 1.51
C GLU A 399 -20.06 -21.03 2.11
N ASN A 400 -19.15 -20.38 1.39
CA ASN A 400 -18.61 -19.07 1.76
C ASN A 400 -19.55 -17.92 1.40
N LEU A 401 -20.69 -18.15 0.75
CA LEU A 401 -21.59 -17.08 0.27
C LEU A 401 -22.89 -16.98 1.07
N ARG A 402 -23.31 -15.75 1.35
CA ARG A 402 -24.62 -15.44 1.96
C ARG A 402 -25.30 -14.29 1.23
N VAL A 403 -26.63 -14.33 1.14
CA VAL A 403 -27.44 -13.21 0.66
C VAL A 403 -27.79 -12.30 1.84
N SER A 404 -27.38 -11.04 1.77
CA SER A 404 -27.66 -10.04 2.81
C SER A 404 -28.42 -8.84 2.26
N THR A 405 -29.20 -8.19 3.12
CA THR A 405 -29.67 -6.82 2.84
C THR A 405 -28.51 -5.83 2.97
N PRO A 406 -28.56 -4.66 2.31
CA PRO A 406 -27.52 -3.64 2.44
C PRO A 406 -27.23 -3.25 3.89
N LYS A 407 -28.27 -3.09 4.70
CA LYS A 407 -28.15 -2.77 6.12
C LYS A 407 -27.43 -3.87 6.90
N ASN A 408 -27.87 -5.13 6.79
CA ASN A 408 -27.23 -6.25 7.49
C ASN A 408 -25.78 -6.44 7.04
N HIS A 409 -25.49 -6.26 5.74
CA HIS A 409 -24.13 -6.38 5.24
C HIS A 409 -23.19 -5.35 5.88
N ILE A 410 -23.66 -4.10 6.09
CA ILE A 410 -22.87 -3.10 6.84
C ILE A 410 -22.69 -3.53 8.30
N ASP A 411 -23.75 -3.99 8.94
CA ASP A 411 -23.72 -4.37 10.35
C ASP A 411 -22.79 -5.55 10.63
N ILE A 412 -22.63 -6.47 9.67
CA ILE A 412 -21.63 -7.56 9.74
C ILE A 412 -20.21 -7.01 9.73
N HIS A 413 -19.90 -6.07 8.83
CA HIS A 413 -18.54 -5.50 8.66
C HIS A 413 -18.16 -4.45 9.71
N ARG A 414 -19.12 -4.01 10.52
CA ARG A 414 -18.88 -3.03 11.59
C ARG A 414 -18.36 -3.67 12.89
N LYS A 415 -18.54 -4.98 13.03
CA LYS A 415 -18.11 -5.76 14.20
C LYS A 415 -16.73 -6.33 13.94
#